data_AF-D2WHE2-F1
#
_entry.id   AF-D2WHE2-F1
#
_cell.length_a   1.000
_cell.length_b   1.000
_cell.length_c   1.000
_cell.angle_alpha   90.00
_cell.angle_beta   90.00
_cell.angle_gamma   90.00
#
_symmetry.space_group_name_H-M   'P 1'
#
loop_
_entity.id
_entity.type
_entity.pdbx_description
1 polymer ?
#
loop_
_entity_poly.entity_id
_entity_poly.type
_entity_poly.pdbx_seq_one_letter_code
_entity_poly.pdbx_strand_id
1 'polypeptide(L)'
;WTWICFRPWEAYQPNMSIDLKKHHAPTTFLDKLAFWTVKSLRWPTDIFFQRRYGCRAMMLETVAAVPGMVGGMLLHCKSLRRFEHSGGWIKTLLDEAENERMHLMT
;
A
#
# COMPACT_ATOMS: atom_id res chain seq x y z
N TRP A 1 31.28 -9.06 15.96
CA TRP A 1 29.89 -8.94 15.48
C TRP A 1 29.91 -8.32 14.09
N THR A 2 30.03 -9.15 13.06
CA THR A 2 30.03 -8.72 11.66
C THR A 2 28.59 -8.49 11.23
N TRP A 3 28.06 -7.31 11.50
CA TRP A 3 26.80 -6.88 10.93
C TRP A 3 26.96 -6.84 9.41
N ILE A 4 26.36 -7.82 8.72
CA ILE A 4 26.14 -7.75 7.28
C ILE A 4 25.06 -6.68 7.11
N CYS A 5 25.47 -5.42 7.08
CA CYS A 5 24.57 -4.33 6.76
C CYS A 5 23.98 -4.61 5.38
N PHE A 6 22.65 -4.59 5.32
CA PHE A 6 21.87 -4.60 4.09
C PHE A 6 22.51 -3.68 3.06
N ARG A 7 22.84 -4.25 1.91
CA ARG A 7 23.47 -3.50 0.84
C ARG A 7 22.35 -2.89 -0.02
N PRO A 8 22.46 -1.63 -0.47
CA PRO A 8 21.37 -0.96 -1.21
C PRO A 8 20.82 -1.74 -2.42
N TRP A 9 21.62 -2.62 -3.02
CA TRP A 9 21.22 -3.47 -4.15
C TRP A 9 20.50 -4.77 -3.76
N GLU A 10 20.45 -5.13 -2.48
CA GLU A 10 19.59 -6.19 -1.94
C GLU A 10 18.15 -5.70 -1.75
N ALA A 11 17.91 -4.39 -1.95
CA ALA A 11 16.58 -3.81 -1.92
C ALA A 11 15.73 -4.30 -3.10
N TYR A 12 14.47 -4.58 -2.79
CA TYR A 12 13.44 -4.80 -3.79
C TYR A 12 13.42 -3.63 -4.80
N GLN A 13 13.67 -3.95 -6.06
CA GLN A 13 13.53 -3.00 -7.17
C GLN A 13 12.09 -3.05 -7.68
N PRO A 14 11.30 -1.96 -7.59
CA PRO A 14 9.94 -1.97 -8.07
C PRO A 14 9.94 -2.10 -9.60
N ASN A 15 9.04 -2.94 -10.13
CA ASN A 15 8.83 -3.01 -11.56
C ASN A 15 8.08 -1.75 -12.04
N MET A 16 8.75 -0.91 -12.82
CA MET A 16 8.20 0.35 -13.35
C MET A 16 7.40 0.19 -14.65
N SER A 17 7.21 -1.03 -15.16
CA SER A 17 6.42 -1.26 -16.37
C SER A 17 4.92 -1.06 -16.09
N ILE A 18 4.30 -0.08 -16.76
CA ILE A 18 2.86 0.20 -16.65
C ILE A 18 2.09 -0.73 -17.59
N ASP A 19 1.39 -1.73 -17.05
CA ASP A 19 0.45 -2.57 -17.80
C ASP A 19 -0.99 -2.27 -17.36
N LEU A 20 -1.72 -1.58 -18.22
CA LEU A 20 -3.11 -1.15 -18.00
C LEU A 20 -4.11 -2.32 -18.01
N LYS A 21 -3.73 -3.49 -18.53
CA LYS A 21 -4.62 -4.67 -18.61
C LYS A 21 -4.31 -5.72 -17.56
N LYS A 22 -3.33 -5.49 -16.69
CA LYS A 22 -2.91 -6.43 -15.65
C LYS A 22 -4.04 -6.65 -14.64
N HIS A 23 -4.64 -7.83 -14.66
CA HIS A 23 -5.63 -8.26 -13.66
C HIS A 23 -5.16 -9.56 -13.01
N HIS A 24 -5.04 -9.55 -11.68
CA HIS A 24 -4.77 -10.75 -10.92
C HIS A 24 -6.09 -11.44 -10.55
N ALA A 25 -6.31 -12.64 -11.07
CA ALA A 25 -7.49 -13.44 -10.73
C ALA A 25 -7.32 -14.04 -9.32
N PRO A 26 -8.30 -13.86 -8.41
CA PRO A 26 -8.19 -14.38 -7.05
C PRO A 26 -8.29 -15.91 -7.05
N THR A 27 -7.18 -16.58 -6.72
CA THR A 27 -7.11 -18.05 -6.69
C THR A 27 -7.36 -18.59 -5.29
N THR A 28 -6.76 -17.96 -4.28
CA THR A 28 -6.83 -18.38 -2.89
C THR A 28 -8.11 -17.87 -2.21
N PHE A 29 -8.55 -18.55 -1.14
CA PHE A 29 -9.66 -18.06 -0.31
C PHE A 29 -9.42 -16.66 0.24
N LEU A 30 -8.19 -16.36 0.69
CA LEU A 30 -7.81 -15.03 1.18
C LEU A 30 -7.92 -13.96 0.07
N ASP A 31 -7.51 -14.28 -1.15
CA ASP A 31 -7.61 -13.37 -2.29
C ASP A 31 -9.08 -13.07 -2.62
N LYS A 32 -9.94 -14.09 -2.53
CA LYS A 32 -11.40 -13.94 -2.72
C LYS A 32 -12.02 -13.07 -1.63
N LEU A 33 -11.60 -13.24 -0.38
CA LEU A 33 -12.04 -12.41 0.73
C LEU A 33 -11.59 -10.96 0.55
N ALA A 34 -10.32 -10.72 0.20
CA ALA A 34 -9.81 -9.38 -0.07
C ALA A 34 -10.57 -8.70 -1.21
N PHE A 35 -10.80 -9.43 -2.31
CA PHE A 35 -11.58 -8.94 -3.45
C PHE A 35 -13.02 -8.58 -3.04
N TRP A 36 -13.68 -9.46 -2.28
CA TRP A 36 -15.04 -9.22 -1.81
C TRP A 36 -15.13 -8.01 -0.88
N THR A 37 -14.17 -7.83 0.03
CA THR A 37 -14.11 -6.67 0.92
C THR A 37 -13.97 -5.36 0.14
N VAL A 38 -13.03 -5.29 -0.81
CA VAL A 38 -12.83 -4.08 -1.64
C VAL A 38 -14.07 -3.76 -2.47
N LYS A 39 -14.70 -4.78 -3.08
CA LYS A 39 -15.93 -4.59 -3.87
C LYS A 39 -17.11 -4.14 -3.01
N SER A 40 -17.25 -4.70 -1.81
CA SER A 40 -18.32 -4.36 -0.88
C SER A 40 -18.18 -2.93 -0.37
N LEU A 41 -16.97 -2.47 -0.06
CA LEU A 41 -16.70 -1.08 0.35
C LEU A 41 -16.92 -0.08 -0.79
N ARG A 42 -16.68 -0.49 -2.04
CA ARG A 42 -16.85 0.37 -3.22
C ARG A 42 -18.32 0.66 -3.54
N TRP A 43 -19.22 -0.30 -3.36
CA TRP A 43 -20.63 -0.14 -3.71
C TRP A 43 -21.32 1.06 -3.02
N PRO A 44 -21.24 1.25 -1.69
CA PRO A 44 -21.85 2.39 -1.03
C PRO A 44 -21.15 3.71 -1.37
N THR A 45 -19.82 3.74 -1.54
CA THR A 45 -19.10 4.95 -1.94
C THR A 45 -19.51 5.43 -3.33
N ASP A 46 -19.74 4.50 -4.26
CA ASP A 46 -20.12 4.83 -5.63
C ASP A 46 -21.55 5.37 -5.69
N ILE A 47 -22.44 4.86 -4.83
CA ILE A 47 -23.83 5.34 -4.70
C ILE A 47 -23.89 6.70 -4.00
N PHE A 48 -23.05 6.96 -2.99
CA PHE A 48 -23.07 8.23 -2.27
C PHE A 48 -22.46 9.37 -3.10
N PHE A 49 -21.37 9.09 -3.83
CA PHE A 49 -20.63 10.13 -4.55
C PHE A 49 -20.95 10.25 -6.04
N GLN A 50 -21.82 9.41 -6.62
CA GLN A 50 -22.30 9.40 -8.02
C GLN A 50 -21.55 10.34 -9.00
N ARG A 51 -21.97 11.62 -9.10
CA ARG A 51 -21.42 12.63 -10.02
C ARG A 51 -20.36 13.56 -9.41
N ARG A 52 -20.09 13.48 -8.11
CA ARG A 52 -19.09 14.29 -7.39
C ARG A 52 -17.72 13.61 -7.39
N TYR A 53 -17.12 13.49 -8.57
CA TYR A 53 -15.84 12.80 -8.76
C TYR A 53 -14.69 13.42 -7.95
N GLY A 54 -14.65 14.75 -7.80
CA GLY A 54 -13.63 15.43 -6.99
C GLY A 54 -13.69 15.09 -5.50
N CYS A 55 -14.89 15.15 -4.90
CA CYS A 55 -15.08 14.76 -3.50
C CYS A 55 -14.78 13.27 -3.27
N ARG A 56 -15.10 12.41 -4.25
CA ARG A 56 -14.80 10.98 -4.20
C ARG A 56 -13.29 10.73 -4.22
N ALA A 57 -12.57 11.35 -5.15
CA ALA A 57 -11.12 11.21 -5.24
C ALA A 57 -10.47 11.69 -3.94
N MET A 58 -10.77 12.92 -3.50
CA MET A 58 -10.23 13.47 -2.25
C MET A 58 -10.50 12.58 -1.04
N MET A 59 -11.70 12.00 -0.90
CA MET A 59 -11.99 11.05 0.16
C MET A 59 -11.12 9.79 0.04
N LEU A 60 -11.00 9.20 -1.15
CA LEU A 60 -10.21 7.98 -1.35
C LEU A 60 -8.73 8.20 -1.08
N GLU A 61 -8.16 9.33 -1.49
CA GLU A 61 -6.75 9.69 -1.25
C GLU A 61 -6.42 9.76 0.25
N THR A 62 -7.35 10.25 1.10
CA THR A 62 -7.14 10.28 2.56
C THR A 62 -7.03 8.88 3.17
N VAL A 63 -7.71 7.89 2.60
CA VAL A 63 -7.71 6.52 3.10
C VAL A 63 -6.58 5.70 2.45
N ALA A 64 -6.18 6.04 1.22
CA ALA A 64 -5.15 5.32 0.46
C ALA A 64 -3.77 5.35 1.15
N ALA A 65 -3.43 6.44 1.84
CA ALA A 65 -2.17 6.57 2.58
C ALA A 65 -2.08 5.70 3.85
N VAL A 66 -3.22 5.28 4.42
CA VAL A 66 -3.27 4.64 5.75
C VAL A 66 -2.63 3.25 5.79
N PRO A 67 -2.92 2.32 4.85
CA PRO A 67 -2.33 0.98 4.86
C PRO A 67 -0.80 0.98 4.79
N GLY A 68 -0.21 1.84 3.96
CA GLY A 68 1.25 1.98 3.85
C GLY A 68 1.87 2.43 5.17
N MET A 69 1.29 3.44 5.82
CA MET A 69 1.77 3.94 7.12
C MET A 69 1.67 2.89 8.23
N VAL A 70 0.52 2.21 8.34
CA VAL A 70 0.30 1.18 9.37
C VAL A 70 1.20 -0.03 9.13
N GLY A 71 1.32 -0.50 7.89
CA GLY A 71 2.22 -1.60 7.52
C GLY A 71 3.68 -1.28 7.81
N GLY A 72 4.12 -0.07 7.44
CA GLY A 72 5.47 0.43 7.72
C GLY A 72 5.76 0.49 9.21
N MET A 73 4.83 1.02 10.01
CA MET A 73 4.97 1.13 11.47
C MET A 73 5.01 -0.25 12.15
N LEU A 74 4.14 -1.18 11.77
CA LEU A 74 4.14 -2.54 12.31
C LEU A 74 5.45 -3.26 12.02
N LEU A 75 5.95 -3.14 10.78
CA LEU A 75 7.24 -3.74 10.40
C LEU A 75 8.41 -3.07 11.12
N HIS A 76 8.35 -1.75 11.31
CA HIS A 76 9.33 -0.98 12.08
C HIS A 76 9.40 -1.45 13.54
N CYS A 77 8.26 -1.52 14.24
CA CYS A 77 8.20 -2.04 15.60
C CYS A 77 8.65 -3.50 15.69
N LYS A 78 8.32 -4.33 14.69
CA LYS A 78 8.78 -5.73 14.65
C LYS A 78 10.30 -5.83 14.49
N SER A 79 10.89 -5.00 13.61
CA SER A 79 12.33 -4.92 13.37
C SER A 79 13.06 -4.49 14.65
N LEU A 80 12.56 -3.46 15.33
CA LEU A 80 13.11 -3.01 16.62
C LEU A 80 13.01 -4.09 17.70
N ARG A 81 11.85 -4.74 17.83
CA ARG A 81 11.61 -5.77 18.87
C ARG A 81 12.51 -7.01 18.69
N ARG A 82 12.78 -7.40 17.44
CA ARG A 82 13.54 -8.62 17.13
C ARG A 82 14.99 -8.36 16.76
N PHE A 83 15.39 -7.09 16.64
CA PHE A 83 16.68 -6.68 16.05
C PHE A 83 16.94 -7.34 14.69
N GLU A 84 15.87 -7.55 13.92
CA GLU A 84 15.89 -8.18 12.59
C GLU A 84 15.79 -7.12 11.51
N HIS A 85 16.52 -7.30 10.41
CA HIS A 85 16.45 -6.40 9.27
C HIS A 85 15.14 -6.58 8.48
N SER A 86 14.54 -5.48 8.04
CA SER A 86 13.23 -5.45 7.36
C SER A 86 13.32 -5.45 5.83
N GLY A 87 14.51 -5.63 5.25
CA GLY A 87 14.72 -5.86 3.80
C GLY A 87 14.29 -4.70 2.90
N GLY A 88 14.36 -3.46 3.39
CA GLY A 88 13.93 -2.26 2.65
C GLY A 88 12.42 -1.97 2.66
N TRP A 89 11.58 -2.91 3.08
CA TRP A 89 10.11 -2.79 3.02
C TRP A 89 9.52 -1.60 3.81
N ILE A 90 10.15 -1.21 4.93
CA ILE A 90 9.69 -0.05 5.71
C ILE A 90 9.73 1.22 4.85
N LYS A 91 10.82 1.43 4.10
CA LYS A 91 10.99 2.61 3.24
C LYS A 91 9.98 2.58 2.10
N THR A 92 9.79 1.44 1.45
CA THR A 92 8.81 1.28 0.38
C THR A 92 7.38 1.63 0.84
N LEU A 93 6.95 1.13 2.00
CA LEU A 93 5.60 1.38 2.52
C LEU A 93 5.39 2.83 2.97
N LEU A 94 6.42 3.48 3.51
CA LEU A 94 6.36 4.90 3.86
C LEU A 94 6.36 5.79 2.60
N ASP A 95 7.11 5.42 1.56
CA ASP A 95 7.13 6.13 0.29
C ASP A 95 5.79 6.02 -0.45
N GLU A 96 5.14 4.86 -0.38
CA GLU A 96 3.78 4.67 -0.88
C GLU A 96 2.77 5.55 -0.12
N ALA A 97 2.83 5.57 1.22
CA ALA A 97 1.97 6.44 2.02
C ALA A 97 2.20 7.94 1.74
N GLU A 98 3.45 8.34 1.51
CA GLU A 98 3.79 9.70 1.14
C GLU A 98 3.28 10.04 -0.28
N ASN A 99 3.36 9.11 -1.23
CA ASN A 99 2.82 9.29 -2.58
C ASN A 99 1.32 9.62 -2.56
N GLU A 100 0.52 8.84 -1.83
CA GLU A 100 -0.93 9.09 -1.72
C GLU A 100 -1.23 10.41 -0.97
N ARG A 101 -0.41 10.79 0.02
CA ARG A 101 -0.52 12.10 0.68
C ARG A 101 -0.22 13.25 -0.30
N MET A 102 0.73 13.07 -1.22
CA MET A 102 1.04 14.06 -2.24
C MET A 102 -0.11 14.19 -3.25
N HIS A 103 -0.73 13.07 -3.66
CA HIS A 103 -1.93 13.08 -4.50
C HIS A 103 -3.10 13.84 -3.85
N LEU A 104 -3.24 13.78 -2.52
CA LEU A 104 -4.26 14.55 -1.79
C LEU A 104 -4.01 16.07 -1.83
N MET A 105 -2.74 16.50 -1.89
CA MET A 105 -2.33 17.90 -1.76
C MET A 105 -2.27 18.65 -3.10
N THR A 106 -2.56 17.97 -4.21
CA THR A 106 -2.63 18.53 -5.58
C THR A 106 -4.07 18.83 -6.00
#